data_AF-A0AAN7ZCF4-F1
#
_entry.id   AF-A0AAN7ZCF4-F1
#
_cell.length_a   1.000
_cell.length_b   1.000
_cell.length_c   1.000
_cell.angle_alpha   90.00
_cell.angle_beta   90.00
_cell.angle_gamma   90.00
#
_symmetry.space_group_name_H-M   'P 1'
#
loop_
_entity.id
_entity.type
_entity.pdbx_description
1 polymer ?
#
loop_
_entity_poly.entity_id
_entity_poly.type
_entity_poly.pdbx_seq_one_letter_code
_entity_poly.pdbx_strand_id
1 'polypeptide(L)'
;MLPRVQPLLALAFASLGLSEPCSEPPSWTIQDLNITTRDNVGEDGTAGFKFTYNLTNQTELITCPLHSNYRCTISGTKNDNSTVIEIQIGLGMLYASVIQVIDCGDAGPYVTSPWPKIDLRQIE
;
A
#
# COMPACT_ATOMS: atom_id res chain seq x y z
N MET A 1 -59.75 -19.21 -12.83
CA MET A 1 -58.92 -18.14 -12.23
C MET A 1 -57.66 -18.79 -11.68
N LEU A 2 -56.52 -18.65 -12.37
CA LEU A 2 -55.18 -19.05 -11.89
C LEU A 2 -54.28 -17.80 -11.88
N PRO A 3 -53.33 -17.67 -10.96
CA PRO A 3 -52.67 -16.40 -10.67
C PRO A 3 -51.58 -16.08 -11.69
N ARG A 4 -51.50 -14.78 -11.98
CA ARG A 4 -50.55 -14.12 -12.88
C ARG A 4 -49.19 -14.04 -12.20
N VAL A 5 -48.21 -14.81 -12.66
CA VAL A 5 -46.82 -14.70 -12.21
C VAL A 5 -46.23 -13.44 -12.81
N GLN A 6 -45.97 -12.43 -11.97
CA GLN A 6 -45.23 -11.23 -12.38
C GLN A 6 -43.74 -11.59 -12.57
N PRO A 7 -43.10 -11.16 -13.66
CA PRO A 7 -41.65 -11.26 -13.76
C PRO A 7 -41.06 -10.26 -12.77
N LEU A 8 -40.28 -10.75 -11.81
CA LEU A 8 -39.44 -9.90 -10.98
C LEU A 8 -38.52 -9.12 -11.92
N LEU A 9 -38.59 -7.80 -11.82
CA LEU A 9 -37.61 -6.89 -12.39
C LEU A 9 -36.20 -7.39 -12.02
N ALA A 10 -35.41 -7.74 -13.03
CA ALA A 10 -33.98 -7.86 -12.88
C ALA A 10 -33.45 -6.48 -12.45
N LEU A 11 -32.99 -6.38 -11.21
CA LEU A 11 -32.20 -5.26 -10.73
C LEU A 11 -30.91 -5.26 -11.54
N ALA A 12 -30.84 -4.39 -12.55
CA ALA A 12 -29.58 -4.01 -13.18
C ALA A 12 -28.75 -3.30 -12.10
N PHE A 13 -27.82 -4.03 -11.50
CA PHE A 13 -26.73 -3.41 -10.74
C PHE A 13 -25.92 -2.61 -11.76
N ALA A 14 -26.18 -1.29 -11.78
CA ALA A 14 -25.27 -0.35 -12.39
C ALA A 14 -23.94 -0.50 -11.66
N SER A 15 -22.97 -1.15 -12.30
CA SER A 15 -21.58 -1.04 -11.91
C SER A 15 -21.19 0.44 -12.07
N LEU A 16 -21.29 1.17 -10.97
CA LEU A 16 -20.51 2.37 -10.77
C LEU A 16 -19.09 2.01 -11.20
N GLY A 17 -18.59 2.69 -12.24
CA GLY A 17 -17.30 2.45 -12.87
C GLY A 17 -16.13 2.76 -11.93
N LEU A 18 -16.02 1.99 -10.85
CA LEU A 18 -14.76 1.71 -10.19
C LEU A 18 -13.97 0.89 -11.20
N SER A 19 -12.87 1.45 -11.71
CA SER A 19 -11.87 0.67 -12.45
C SER A 19 -11.62 -0.61 -11.65
N GLU A 20 -11.82 -1.78 -12.27
CA GLU A 20 -11.49 -3.04 -11.61
C GLU A 20 -10.05 -2.94 -11.11
N PRO A 21 -9.79 -3.21 -9.82
CA PRO A 21 -8.52 -2.89 -9.17
C PRO A 21 -7.31 -3.63 -9.73
N CYS A 22 -7.54 -4.49 -10.73
CA CYS A 22 -6.55 -5.33 -11.40
C CYS A 22 -6.55 -5.13 -12.93
N SER A 23 -7.20 -4.08 -13.44
CA SER A 23 -7.10 -3.65 -14.83
C SER A 23 -5.75 -2.98 -15.15
N GLU A 24 -5.10 -2.42 -14.13
CA GLU A 24 -3.75 -1.84 -14.20
C GLU A 24 -2.86 -2.42 -13.09
N PRO A 25 -1.54 -2.50 -13.31
CA PRO A 25 -0.62 -2.88 -12.24
C PRO A 25 -0.73 -1.92 -11.06
N PRO A 26 -0.84 -2.42 -9.82
CA PRO A 26 -0.92 -1.55 -8.65
C PRO A 26 0.39 -0.77 -8.49
N SER A 27 0.24 0.49 -8.06
CA SER A 27 1.37 1.37 -7.81
C SER A 27 1.16 2.20 -6.55
N TRP A 28 2.27 2.53 -5.91
CA TRP A 28 2.28 3.34 -4.70
C TRP A 28 3.32 4.44 -4.85
N THR A 29 3.08 5.54 -4.15
CA THR A 29 4.01 6.66 -4.07
C THR A 29 4.46 6.84 -2.62
N ILE A 30 5.78 6.92 -2.42
CA ILE A 30 6.38 7.30 -1.13
C ILE A 30 6.89 8.73 -1.27
N GLN A 31 6.48 9.61 -0.37
CA GLN A 31 6.87 11.03 -0.37
C GLN A 31 7.27 11.50 1.01
N ASP A 32 7.99 12.62 1.06
CA ASP A 32 8.39 13.31 2.29
C ASP A 32 9.09 12.39 3.30
N LEU A 33 9.99 11.53 2.80
CA LEU A 33 10.74 10.60 3.65
C LEU A 33 11.59 11.38 4.65
N ASN A 34 11.23 11.28 5.92
CA ASN A 34 11.95 11.83 7.05
C ASN A 34 12.53 10.70 7.88
N ILE A 35 13.86 10.70 8.04
CA ILE A 35 14.58 9.69 8.80
C ILE A 35 15.28 10.38 9.95
N THR A 36 15.04 9.89 11.17
CA THR A 36 15.84 10.21 12.34
C THR A 36 16.75 9.03 12.65
N THR A 37 17.99 9.32 13.02
CA THR A 37 18.96 8.30 13.41
C THR A 37 19.06 8.25 14.92
N ARG A 38 19.38 7.08 15.46
CA ARG A 38 19.59 6.86 16.89
C ARG A 38 20.53 7.91 17.46
N ASP A 39 20.07 8.63 18.47
CA ASP A 39 20.90 9.58 19.19
C ASP A 39 21.75 8.88 20.27
N ASN A 40 22.69 9.63 20.85
CA ASN A 40 23.60 9.12 21.87
C ASN A 40 22.89 8.76 23.20
N VAL A 41 21.59 9.04 23.29
CA VAL A 41 20.75 8.89 24.49
C VAL A 41 19.95 7.59 24.46
N GLY A 42 19.95 6.88 23.32
CA GLY A 42 19.57 5.47 23.22
C GLY A 42 18.24 5.21 22.54
N GLU A 43 17.48 6.24 22.17
CA GLU A 43 16.19 6.11 21.46
C GLU A 43 16.39 5.56 20.04
N ASP A 44 15.57 4.59 19.65
CA ASP A 44 15.58 4.06 18.30
C ASP A 44 15.24 5.19 17.30
N GLY A 45 15.93 5.20 16.15
CA GLY A 45 15.60 6.13 15.07
C GLY A 45 14.18 5.90 14.56
N THR A 46 13.63 6.83 13.80
CA THR A 46 12.29 6.70 13.20
C THR A 46 12.34 6.99 11.72
N ALA A 47 11.50 6.29 10.94
CA ALA A 47 11.20 6.65 9.57
C ALA A 47 9.74 7.12 9.50
N GLY A 48 9.54 8.31 8.96
CA GLY A 48 8.23 8.91 8.68
C GLY A 48 8.10 9.20 7.19
N PHE A 49 6.97 8.88 6.57
CA PHE A 49 6.73 9.15 5.15
C PHE A 49 5.24 9.17 4.83
N LYS A 50 4.88 9.82 3.73
CA LYS A 50 3.56 9.70 3.12
C LYS A 50 3.54 8.51 2.18
N PHE A 51 2.51 7.69 2.30
CA PHE A 51 2.29 6.51 1.48
C PHE A 51 0.95 6.65 0.75
N THR A 52 0.99 6.73 -0.57
CA THR A 52 -0.22 6.86 -1.40
C THR A 52 -0.42 5.59 -2.20
N TYR A 53 -1.60 4.98 -2.10
CA TYR A 53 -2.03 3.96 -3.06
C TYR A 53 -2.64 4.66 -4.28
N ASN A 54 -1.98 4.57 -5.43
CA ASN A 54 -2.30 5.43 -6.58
C ASN A 54 -3.67 5.11 -7.18
N LEU A 55 -4.12 3.85 -7.11
CA LEU A 55 -5.43 3.45 -7.65
C LEU A 55 -6.58 4.15 -6.91
N THR A 56 -6.53 4.19 -5.58
CA THR A 56 -7.59 4.82 -4.76
C THR A 56 -7.29 6.28 -4.45
N ASN A 57 -6.09 6.75 -4.78
CA ASN A 57 -5.52 8.04 -4.40
C ASN A 57 -5.59 8.30 -2.89
N GLN A 58 -5.61 7.24 -2.08
CA GLN A 58 -5.63 7.34 -0.63
C GLN A 58 -4.21 7.50 -0.13
N THR A 59 -3.99 8.58 0.63
CA THR A 59 -2.69 8.88 1.24
C THR A 59 -2.76 8.66 2.74
N GLU A 60 -1.75 7.98 3.27
CA GLU A 60 -1.55 7.72 4.69
C GLU A 60 -0.21 8.26 5.16
N LEU A 61 -0.17 8.74 6.41
CA LEU A 61 1.09 9.07 7.06
C LEU A 61 1.54 7.84 7.85
N ILE A 62 2.72 7.33 7.50
CA ILE A 62 3.33 6.17 8.14
C ILE A 62 4.51 6.64 8.98
N THR A 63 4.56 6.17 10.23
CA THR A 63 5.70 6.35 11.11
C THR A 63 6.05 5.01 11.74
N CYS A 64 7.32 4.63 11.69
CA CYS A 64 7.79 3.39 12.28
C CYS A 64 9.17 3.55 12.93
N PRO A 65 9.44 2.81 14.02
CA PRO A 65 10.77 2.74 14.60
C PRO A 65 11.73 2.00 13.65
N LEU A 66 12.96 2.50 13.58
CA LEU A 66 14.06 1.87 12.88
C LEU A 66 14.82 0.97 13.85
N HIS A 67 14.78 -0.33 13.57
CA HIS A 67 15.50 -1.33 14.33
C HIS A 67 16.92 -1.54 13.79
N SER A 68 17.58 -2.63 14.19
CA SER A 68 18.89 -3.02 13.69
C SER A 68 18.96 -2.97 12.17
N ASN A 69 20.08 -2.44 11.65
CA ASN A 69 20.29 -2.19 10.22
C ASN A 69 19.37 -1.13 9.60
N TYR A 70 18.83 -0.21 10.42
CA TYR A 70 17.94 0.87 9.98
C TYR A 70 16.76 0.35 9.16
N ARG A 71 16.17 -0.76 9.64
CA ARG A 71 15.02 -1.42 9.03
C ARG A 71 13.75 -1.07 9.79
N CYS A 72 12.70 -0.80 9.02
CA CYS A 72 11.33 -0.69 9.49
C CYS A 72 10.46 -1.65 8.68
N THR A 73 9.59 -2.38 9.38
CA THR A 73 8.57 -3.22 8.77
C THR A 73 7.22 -2.82 9.35
N ILE A 74 6.29 -2.45 8.49
CA ILE A 74 4.89 -2.17 8.82
C ILE A 74 4.06 -3.34 8.34
N SER A 75 3.18 -3.86 9.20
CA SER A 75 2.20 -4.90 8.86
C SER A 75 0.80 -4.33 9.09
N GLY A 76 0.10 -4.11 7.99
CA GLY A 76 -1.16 -3.37 7.93
C GLY A 76 -0.94 -1.84 7.95
N THR A 77 -1.63 -1.15 7.06
CA THR A 77 -1.82 0.29 7.10
C THR A 77 -3.19 0.61 7.70
N LYS A 78 -3.52 1.90 7.85
CA LYS A 78 -4.79 2.34 8.44
C LYS A 78 -5.99 1.88 7.60
N ASN A 79 -5.85 1.89 6.27
CA ASN A 79 -6.95 1.54 5.36
C ASN A 79 -6.85 0.11 4.81
N ASP A 80 -5.75 -0.61 5.06
CA ASP A 80 -5.58 -1.98 4.58
C ASP A 80 -4.70 -2.82 5.51
N ASN A 81 -5.28 -3.86 6.12
CA ASN A 81 -4.57 -4.77 7.01
C ASN A 81 -3.67 -5.78 6.28
N SER A 82 -3.80 -5.92 4.96
CA SER A 82 -3.05 -6.89 4.15
C SER A 82 -1.74 -6.32 3.60
N THR A 83 -1.56 -5.00 3.63
CA THR A 83 -0.35 -4.33 3.15
C THR A 83 0.81 -4.52 4.14
N VAL A 84 1.94 -4.99 3.63
CA VAL A 84 3.24 -5.02 4.32
C VAL A 84 4.18 -4.07 3.60
N ILE A 85 4.77 -3.14 4.35
CA ILE A 85 5.77 -2.20 3.84
C ILE A 85 7.07 -2.47 4.58
N GLU A 86 8.15 -2.73 3.85
CA GLU A 86 9.49 -2.80 4.42
C GLU A 86 10.33 -1.66 3.87
N ILE A 87 10.98 -0.94 4.78
CA ILE A 87 11.97 0.08 4.49
C ILE A 87 13.27 -0.34 5.13
N GLN A 88 14.36 -0.29 4.37
CA GLN A 88 15.71 -0.44 4.89
C GLN A 88 16.61 0.63 4.29
N ILE A 89 17.40 1.27 5.16
CA ILE A 89 18.33 2.32 4.76
C ILE A 89 19.75 1.85 5.00
N GLY A 90 20.63 2.04 4.03
CA GLY A 90 22.04 1.71 4.20
C GLY A 90 22.90 2.05 3.01
N LEU A 91 24.16 2.40 3.25
CA LEU A 91 25.16 2.70 2.21
C LEU A 91 24.69 3.74 1.17
N GLY A 92 23.92 4.74 1.61
CA GLY A 92 23.35 5.78 0.74
C GLY A 92 22.20 5.31 -0.15
N MET A 93 21.62 4.14 0.12
CA MET A 93 20.51 3.54 -0.64
C MET A 93 19.27 3.38 0.23
N LEU A 94 18.09 3.48 -0.39
CA LEU A 94 16.80 3.16 0.20
C LEU A 94 16.23 1.92 -0.46
N TYR A 95 15.98 0.92 0.37
CA TYR A 95 15.24 -0.26 -0.03
C TYR A 95 13.82 -0.07 0.46
N ALA A 96 12.86 -0.04 -0.46
CA ALA A 96 11.45 0.01 -0.15
C ALA A 96 10.76 -1.13 -0.88
N SER A 97 10.02 -1.96 -0.16
CA SER A 97 9.19 -3.00 -0.73
C SER A 97 7.79 -2.92 -0.16
N VAL A 98 6.80 -3.08 -1.03
CA VAL A 98 5.38 -3.13 -0.68
C VAL A 98 4.85 -4.46 -1.17
N ILE A 99 4.25 -5.22 -0.27
CA ILE A 99 3.53 -6.46 -0.55
C ILE A 99 2.10 -6.22 -0.09
N GLN A 100 1.13 -6.38 -0.98
CA GLN A 100 -0.28 -6.14 -0.70
C GLN A 100 -1.11 -7.26 -1.32
N VAL A 101 -2.20 -7.64 -0.66
CA VAL A 101 -3.21 -8.53 -1.24
C VAL A 101 -4.35 -7.65 -1.75
N ILE A 102 -4.56 -7.67 -3.07
CA ILE A 102 -5.59 -6.86 -3.72
C ILE A 102 -6.73 -7.78 -4.11
N ASP A 103 -7.93 -7.46 -3.65
CA ASP A 103 -9.14 -8.17 -4.06
C ASP A 103 -9.59 -7.69 -5.45
N CYS A 104 -9.48 -8.56 -6.45
CA CYS A 104 -9.92 -8.30 -7.82
C CYS A 104 -11.37 -8.77 -8.09
N GLY A 105 -12.16 -9.07 -7.05
CA GLY A 105 -13.50 -9.63 -7.22
C GLY A 105 -13.45 -11.02 -7.87
N ASP A 106 -14.17 -11.20 -8.97
CA ASP A 106 -14.31 -12.50 -9.65
C ASP A 106 -12.99 -13.05 -10.22
N ALA A 107 -11.98 -12.20 -10.42
CA ALA A 107 -10.65 -12.62 -10.86
C ALA A 107 -9.78 -13.21 -9.72
N GLY A 108 -10.24 -13.13 -8.46
CA GLY A 108 -9.52 -13.61 -7.29
C GLY A 108 -8.41 -12.65 -6.81
N PRO A 109 -7.74 -12.96 -5.69
CA PRO A 109 -6.77 -12.05 -5.09
C PRO A 109 -5.45 -11.98 -5.88
N TYR A 110 -4.93 -10.77 -6.08
CA TYR A 110 -3.60 -10.50 -6.63
C TYR A 110 -2.62 -10.14 -5.51
N VAL A 111 -1.47 -10.81 -5.46
CA VAL A 111 -0.40 -10.48 -4.50
C VAL A 111 0.69 -9.71 -5.21
N THR A 112 1.01 -8.53 -4.69
CA THR A 112 2.04 -7.67 -5.27
C THR A 112 3.42 -8.19 -4.90
N SER A 113 4.33 -8.29 -5.87
CA SER A 113 5.72 -8.70 -5.60
C SER A 113 6.53 -7.53 -5.06
N PRO A 114 7.53 -7.75 -4.19
CA PRO A 114 8.40 -6.68 -3.70
C PRO A 114 9.11 -5.98 -4.89
N TRP A 115 8.87 -4.67 -5.01
CA TRP A 115 9.42 -3.77 -6.04
C TRP A 115 10.90 -3.39 -5.77
N PRO A 116 11.63 -2.82 -6.77
CA PRO A 116 13.09 -2.80 -6.77
C PRO A 116 13.70 -1.71 -5.88
N LYS A 117 15.00 -1.83 -5.66
CA LYS A 117 15.87 -0.89 -4.91
C LYS A 117 15.76 0.52 -5.49
N ILE A 118 15.57 1.54 -4.64
CA ILE A 118 15.53 2.95 -5.03
C ILE A 118 16.83 3.63 -4.58
N ASP A 119 17.63 4.15 -5.52
CA ASP A 119 18.82 4.95 -5.17
C ASP A 119 18.36 6.31 -4.65
N LEU A 120 18.70 6.64 -3.39
CA LEU A 120 18.31 7.90 -2.75
C LEU A 120 18.85 9.14 -3.47
N ARG A 121 19.93 9.00 -4.25
CA ARG A 121 20.50 10.10 -5.04
C ARG A 121 19.65 10.49 -6.24
N GLN A 122 18.58 9.77 -6.54
CA GLN A 122 17.61 10.11 -7.58
C GLN A 122 16.35 10.79 -7.05
N ILE A 123 16.28 11.01 -5.73
CA ILE A 123 15.22 11.76 -5.06
C ILE A 123 15.80 13.13 -4.69
N GLU A 124 16.11 13.93 -5.71
CA GLU A 124 16.42 15.38 -5.59
C GLU A 124 15.35 16.21 -6.28
#